data_AF-A0A1M5WAP5-F1
#
_entry.id   AF-A0A1M5WAP5-F1
#
_cell.length_a   1.000
_cell.length_b   1.000
_cell.length_c   1.000
_cell.angle_alpha   90.00
_cell.angle_beta   90.00
_cell.angle_gamma   90.00
#
_symmetry.space_group_name_H-M   'P 1'
#
loop_
_entity.id
_entity.type
_entity.pdbx_description
1 polymer ?
#
loop_
_entity_poly.entity_id
_entity_poly.type
_entity_poly.pdbx_seq_one_letter_code
_entity_poly.pdbx_strand_id
1 'polypeptide(L)'
;MFSRFLLIFCLALASVVAFAADEHDLTLALDARQAALWEKATEATMALRYNDALKYAKELRAENKGLGCILEGVVRISIYDDKGDTASLHHAGRSLEKCEASGLWDALRRFEIGYVQGETGHSVKGAMTTRSAAKAFEDSKELEARAFFAIYAYYIDKSFSWVPFKSDNRAEYLSVLDSASKVSGRFWPLFLTPLVWMHYDKEDYATGLKLAERGLARAPGNPVMLQIKADMLYRLKRYDEAARIYEESAAAYLERTGASIRYWCSVLNLIRIHNDAGRKEKAAEWRAKLDNPKYRALEKWMPGSLMDDLNKRDLI
;
A
#
# COMPACT_ATOMS: atom_id res chain seq x y z
N MET A 1 -49.31 -47.28 13.01
CA MET A 1 -48.81 -48.10 11.88
C MET A 1 -47.42 -47.57 11.55
N PHE A 2 -46.35 -48.11 12.14
CA PHE A 2 -45.63 -49.30 11.65
C PHE A 2 -45.31 -49.12 10.16
N SER A 3 -44.09 -48.66 9.83
CA SER A 3 -42.90 -49.49 9.60
C SER A 3 -43.05 -50.38 8.36
N ARG A 4 -42.05 -50.31 7.45
CA ARG A 4 -41.66 -51.21 6.32
C ARG A 4 -41.18 -50.35 5.14
N PHE A 5 -40.00 -50.46 4.52
CA PHE A 5 -38.84 -51.38 4.50
C PHE A 5 -37.71 -50.55 3.82
N LEU A 6 -36.57 -50.22 4.43
CA LEU A 6 -35.31 -50.98 4.55
C LEU A 6 -34.88 -51.86 3.35
N LEU A 7 -33.63 -51.62 2.92
CA LEU A 7 -32.71 -52.47 2.13
C LEU A 7 -32.94 -52.65 0.61
N ILE A 8 -32.18 -51.91 -0.20
CA ILE A 8 -31.25 -52.51 -1.18
C ILE A 8 -29.92 -51.76 -1.05
N PHE A 9 -28.95 -52.42 -0.44
CA PHE A 9 -27.52 -52.10 -0.47
C PHE A 9 -26.91 -53.06 -1.50
N CYS A 10 -26.13 -52.55 -2.46
CA CYS A 10 -24.84 -53.11 -2.88
C CYS A 10 -24.38 -52.54 -4.24
N LEU A 11 -23.08 -52.24 -4.29
CA LEU A 11 -22.21 -52.02 -5.46
C LEU A 11 -22.12 -50.59 -6.02
N ALA A 12 -21.40 -49.75 -5.28
CA ALA A 12 -20.47 -48.78 -5.86
C ALA A 12 -19.32 -48.50 -4.86
N LEU A 13 -18.44 -49.49 -4.71
CA LEU A 13 -17.16 -49.37 -4.01
C LEU A 13 -16.08 -49.67 -5.06
N ALA A 14 -15.02 -48.84 -5.08
CA ALA A 14 -14.02 -48.64 -6.14
C ALA A 14 -14.53 -47.68 -7.24
N SER A 15 -14.05 -46.45 -7.41
CA SER A 15 -12.69 -45.95 -7.21
C SER A 15 -12.76 -44.45 -6.99
N VAL A 16 -12.80 -43.99 -5.75
CA VAL A 16 -12.38 -42.62 -5.46
C VAL A 16 -10.87 -42.68 -5.39
N VAL A 17 -10.22 -42.47 -6.54
CA VAL A 17 -8.84 -42.00 -6.54
C VAL A 17 -8.93 -40.64 -5.87
N ALA A 18 -8.62 -40.61 -4.58
CA ALA A 18 -8.20 -39.40 -3.93
C ALA A 18 -6.98 -38.93 -4.72
N PHE A 19 -7.19 -38.01 -5.67
CA PHE A 19 -6.17 -37.05 -6.00
C PHE A 19 -5.94 -36.27 -4.70
N ALA A 20 -5.04 -36.78 -3.86
CA ALA A 20 -4.19 -35.91 -3.06
C ALA A 20 -3.45 -35.06 -4.09
N ALA A 21 -4.09 -33.96 -4.53
CA ALA A 21 -3.32 -32.84 -4.99
C ALA A 21 -2.40 -32.52 -3.82
N ASP A 22 -1.09 -32.65 -4.04
CA ASP A 22 -0.11 -32.17 -3.09
C ASP A 22 -0.60 -30.78 -2.62
N GLU A 23 -0.92 -30.67 -1.33
CA GLU A 23 -0.97 -29.39 -0.64
C GLU A 23 0.47 -28.88 -0.64
N HIS A 24 0.95 -28.43 -1.81
CA HIS A 24 2.06 -27.53 -1.88
C HIS A 24 1.58 -26.25 -1.20
N ASP A 25 1.85 -26.14 0.10
CA ASP A 25 1.67 -24.93 0.88
C ASP A 25 2.19 -23.77 0.03
N LEU A 26 1.27 -22.92 -0.46
CA LEU A 26 1.63 -21.81 -1.31
C LEU A 26 2.55 -20.88 -0.50
N THR A 27 3.68 -20.51 -1.09
CA THR A 27 4.78 -19.87 -0.34
C THR A 27 5.29 -18.59 -1.01
N LEU A 28 5.68 -17.60 -0.20
CA LEU A 28 6.47 -16.43 -0.59
C LEU A 28 7.97 -16.63 -0.29
N ALA A 29 8.39 -17.84 0.07
CA ALA A 29 9.78 -18.17 0.28
C ALA A 29 10.59 -17.96 -1.01
N LEU A 30 11.81 -17.47 -0.82
CA LEU A 30 12.81 -17.26 -1.85
C LEU A 30 14.07 -18.01 -1.42
N ASP A 31 14.87 -18.43 -2.40
CA ASP A 31 16.25 -18.80 -2.06
C ASP A 31 17.02 -17.57 -1.54
N ALA A 32 18.16 -17.82 -0.90
CA ALA A 32 18.93 -16.77 -0.23
C ALA A 32 19.36 -15.63 -1.17
N ARG A 33 19.63 -15.95 -2.44
CA ARG A 33 20.10 -14.96 -3.42
C ARG A 33 18.94 -14.11 -3.92
N GLN A 34 17.81 -14.74 -4.24
CA GLN A 34 16.57 -14.07 -4.62
C GLN A 34 16.07 -13.15 -3.50
N ALA A 35 16.11 -13.62 -2.25
CA ALA A 35 15.77 -12.82 -1.06
C ALA A 35 16.68 -11.59 -0.94
N ALA A 36 18.01 -11.78 -1.05
CA ALA A 36 18.96 -10.69 -0.97
C ALA A 36 18.77 -9.64 -2.09
N LEU A 37 18.44 -10.06 -3.32
CA LEU A 37 18.14 -9.13 -4.41
C LEU A 37 16.88 -8.32 -4.14
N TRP A 38 15.84 -8.96 -3.60
CA TRP A 38 14.60 -8.26 -3.23
C TRP A 38 14.83 -7.24 -2.11
N GLU A 39 15.57 -7.61 -1.07
CA GLU A 39 15.92 -6.71 0.04
C GLU A 39 16.73 -5.53 -0.45
N LYS A 40 17.75 -5.75 -1.28
CA LYS A 40 18.54 -4.66 -1.91
C LYS A 40 17.67 -3.73 -2.76
N ALA A 41 16.71 -4.27 -3.52
CA ALA A 41 15.78 -3.45 -4.29
C ALA A 41 14.85 -2.63 -3.39
N THR A 42 14.43 -3.19 -2.26
CA THR A 42 13.60 -2.51 -1.25
C THR A 42 14.38 -1.39 -0.59
N GLU A 43 15.61 -1.64 -0.14
CA GLU A 43 16.50 -0.63 0.45
C GLU A 43 16.82 0.49 -0.54
N ALA A 44 17.15 0.14 -1.78
CA ALA A 44 17.39 1.12 -2.84
C ALA A 44 16.15 1.98 -3.11
N THR A 45 14.97 1.37 -3.18
CA THR A 45 13.68 2.07 -3.32
C THR A 45 13.45 3.05 -2.17
N MET A 46 13.62 2.61 -0.92
CA MET A 46 13.41 3.44 0.25
C MET A 46 14.43 4.57 0.39
N ALA A 47 15.63 4.38 -0.17
CA ALA A 47 16.67 5.40 -0.31
C ALA A 47 16.56 6.21 -1.62
N LEU A 48 15.45 6.10 -2.37
CA LEU A 48 15.17 6.80 -3.62
C LEU A 48 16.15 6.52 -4.77
N ARG A 49 16.96 5.47 -4.67
CA ARG A 49 17.89 4.99 -5.69
C ARG A 49 17.18 4.05 -6.67
N TYR A 50 16.19 4.58 -7.38
CA TYR A 50 15.32 3.78 -8.25
C TYR A 50 16.04 3.06 -9.40
N ASN A 51 17.13 3.64 -9.91
CA ASN A 51 17.95 2.97 -10.94
C ASN A 51 18.61 1.71 -10.39
N ASP A 52 19.11 1.75 -9.15
CA ASP A 52 19.66 0.58 -8.47
C ASP A 52 18.57 -0.44 -8.16
N ALA A 53 17.41 0.01 -7.67
CA ALA A 53 16.28 -0.87 -7.40
C ALA A 53 15.82 -1.62 -8.66
N LEU A 54 15.69 -0.92 -9.79
CA LEU A 54 15.36 -1.54 -11.08
C LEU A 54 16.49 -2.44 -11.59
N LYS A 55 17.76 -2.14 -11.30
CA LYS A 55 18.89 -3.01 -11.62
C LYS A 55 18.79 -4.33 -10.85
N TYR A 56 18.57 -4.29 -9.53
CA TYR A 56 18.39 -5.50 -8.73
C TYR A 56 17.16 -6.31 -9.15
N ALA A 57 16.07 -5.64 -9.54
CA ALA A 57 14.89 -6.31 -10.07
C ALA A 57 15.18 -7.05 -11.40
N LYS A 58 16.01 -6.47 -12.27
CA LYS A 58 16.47 -7.12 -13.51
C LYS A 58 17.42 -8.29 -13.24
N GLU A 59 18.31 -8.16 -12.26
CA GLU A 59 19.16 -9.27 -11.82
C GLU A 59 18.30 -10.44 -11.29
N LEU A 60 17.29 -10.13 -10.45
CA LEU A 60 16.33 -11.13 -9.99
C LEU A 60 15.56 -11.75 -11.16
N ARG A 61 15.22 -10.96 -12.18
CA ARG A 61 14.53 -11.44 -13.38
C ARG A 61 15.35 -12.43 -14.20
N ALA A 62 16.67 -12.27 -14.22
CA ALA A 62 17.57 -13.22 -14.88
C ALA A 62 17.58 -14.59 -14.18
N GLU A 63 17.31 -14.63 -12.88
CA GLU A 63 17.23 -15.86 -12.08
C GLU A 63 15.81 -16.44 -12.06
N ASN A 64 14.82 -15.57 -11.93
CA ASN A 64 13.41 -15.92 -11.94
C ASN A 64 12.61 -14.81 -12.64
N LYS A 65 12.20 -15.10 -13.88
CA LYS A 65 11.50 -14.17 -14.76
C LYS A 65 10.24 -13.58 -14.11
N GLY A 66 9.50 -14.38 -13.35
CA GLY A 66 8.27 -13.97 -12.68
C GLY A 66 8.52 -13.01 -11.53
N LEU A 67 9.39 -13.41 -10.59
CA LEU A 67 9.72 -12.62 -9.41
C LEU A 67 10.32 -11.27 -9.77
N GLY A 68 11.29 -11.25 -10.68
CA GLY A 68 11.90 -10.00 -11.12
C GLY A 68 10.91 -9.09 -11.84
N CYS A 69 9.98 -9.65 -12.61
CA CYS A 69 8.92 -8.87 -13.26
C CYS A 69 7.94 -8.25 -12.25
N ILE A 70 7.57 -8.98 -11.19
CA ILE A 70 6.76 -8.43 -10.09
C ILE A 70 7.52 -7.32 -9.37
N LEU A 71 8.77 -7.55 -9.00
CA LEU A 71 9.60 -6.57 -8.29
C LEU A 71 9.82 -5.30 -9.12
N GLU A 72 10.06 -5.41 -10.42
CA GLU A 72 10.09 -4.25 -11.33
C GLU A 72 8.77 -3.45 -11.27
N GLY A 73 7.63 -4.15 -11.22
CA GLY A 73 6.31 -3.54 -11.06
C GLY A 73 6.16 -2.77 -9.74
N VAL A 74 6.53 -3.41 -8.62
CA VAL A 74 6.51 -2.81 -7.28
C VAL A 74 7.40 -1.56 -7.22
N VAL A 75 8.62 -1.62 -7.76
CA VAL A 75 9.53 -0.46 -7.81
C VAL A 75 8.92 0.69 -8.62
N ARG A 76 8.23 0.40 -9.74
CA ARG A 76 7.57 1.43 -10.55
C ARG A 76 6.35 2.04 -9.87
N ILE A 77 5.60 1.25 -9.12
CA ILE A 77 4.53 1.75 -8.25
C ILE A 77 5.13 2.68 -7.19
N SER A 78 6.25 2.30 -6.56
CA SER A 78 6.94 3.19 -5.62
C SER A 78 7.49 4.47 -6.25
N ILE A 79 7.89 4.45 -7.53
CA ILE A 79 8.27 5.66 -8.28
C ILE A 79 7.06 6.57 -8.47
N TYR A 80 5.89 6.01 -8.78
CA TYR A 80 4.65 6.79 -8.81
C TYR A 80 4.33 7.36 -7.43
N ASP A 81 4.40 6.54 -6.39
CA ASP A 81 4.09 6.98 -5.03
C ASP A 81 5.02 8.09 -4.55
N ASP A 82 6.31 8.06 -4.89
CA ASP A 82 7.24 9.15 -4.51
C ASP A 82 7.16 10.34 -5.48
N LYS A 83 7.24 10.13 -6.79
CA LYS A 83 7.44 11.21 -7.76
C LYS A 83 6.16 11.68 -8.44
N GLY A 84 5.03 11.01 -8.24
CA GLY A 84 3.82 11.23 -9.02
C GLY A 84 3.96 10.86 -10.50
N ASP A 85 4.90 9.98 -10.85
CA ASP A 85 5.15 9.57 -12.23
C ASP A 85 4.08 8.59 -12.72
N THR A 86 3.03 9.14 -13.32
CA THR A 86 1.89 8.35 -13.85
C THR A 86 2.30 7.43 -15.00
N ALA A 87 3.38 7.75 -15.73
CA ALA A 87 3.89 6.87 -16.80
C ALA A 87 4.49 5.59 -16.21
N SER A 88 5.23 5.70 -15.10
CA SER A 88 5.71 4.54 -14.35
C SER A 88 4.56 3.67 -13.82
N LEU A 89 3.49 4.27 -13.31
CA LEU A 89 2.30 3.53 -12.86
C LEU A 89 1.63 2.75 -14.00
N HIS A 90 1.40 3.39 -15.14
CA HIS A 90 0.82 2.73 -16.31
C HIS A 90 1.73 1.63 -16.88
N HIS A 91 3.05 1.83 -16.84
CA HIS A 91 3.99 0.79 -17.22
C HIS A 91 3.94 -0.39 -16.24
N ALA A 92 3.87 -0.15 -14.94
CA ALA A 92 3.74 -1.20 -13.93
C ALA A 92 2.51 -2.08 -14.23
N GLY A 93 1.33 -1.48 -14.44
CA GLY A 93 0.10 -2.21 -14.77
C GLY A 93 0.26 -3.11 -16.00
N ARG A 94 0.73 -2.56 -17.13
CA ARG A 94 0.93 -3.34 -18.37
C ARG A 94 1.96 -4.45 -18.24
N SER A 95 3.01 -4.23 -17.46
CA SER A 95 4.04 -5.24 -17.22
C SER A 95 3.52 -6.35 -16.31
N LEU A 96 2.87 -6.00 -15.21
CA LEU A 96 2.30 -6.94 -14.25
C LEU A 96 1.24 -7.85 -14.88
N GLU A 97 0.42 -7.34 -15.80
CA GLU A 97 -0.55 -8.14 -16.56
C GLU A 97 0.12 -9.25 -17.39
N LYS A 98 1.38 -9.05 -17.82
CA LYS A 98 2.15 -9.99 -18.65
C LYS A 98 3.17 -10.82 -17.86
N CYS A 99 3.38 -10.54 -16.57
CA CYS A 99 4.32 -11.30 -15.76
C CYS A 99 3.78 -12.73 -15.53
N GLU A 100 4.63 -13.72 -15.80
CA GLU A 100 4.35 -15.12 -15.47
C GLU A 100 4.64 -15.34 -13.99
N ALA A 101 3.64 -15.67 -13.18
CA ALA A 101 3.79 -15.95 -11.76
C ALA A 101 2.81 -17.06 -11.33
N SER A 102 3.12 -17.73 -10.22
CA SER A 102 2.28 -18.79 -9.65
C SER A 102 2.17 -18.66 -8.13
N GLY A 103 1.19 -19.35 -7.54
CA GLY A 103 0.98 -19.38 -6.09
C GLY A 103 0.83 -17.98 -5.46
N LEU A 104 1.44 -17.78 -4.29
CA LEU A 104 1.36 -16.50 -3.58
C LEU A 104 2.04 -15.34 -4.32
N TRP A 105 2.98 -15.63 -5.22
CA TRP A 105 3.58 -14.60 -6.08
C TRP A 105 2.60 -14.09 -7.14
N ASP A 106 1.75 -14.97 -7.68
CA ASP A 106 0.64 -14.53 -8.53
C ASP A 106 -0.39 -13.70 -7.74
N ALA A 107 -0.66 -14.10 -6.50
CA ALA A 107 -1.50 -13.31 -5.60
C ALA A 107 -0.92 -11.91 -5.39
N LEU A 108 0.38 -11.78 -5.08
CA LEU A 108 1.05 -10.47 -4.94
C LEU A 108 0.97 -9.66 -6.23
N ARG A 109 1.30 -10.27 -7.37
CA ARG A 109 1.18 -9.62 -8.69
C ARG A 109 -0.20 -9.03 -8.91
N ARG A 110 -1.26 -9.80 -8.62
CA ARG A 110 -2.65 -9.37 -8.76
C ARG A 110 -3.03 -8.31 -7.71
N PHE A 111 -2.48 -8.39 -6.51
CA PHE A 111 -2.65 -7.39 -5.46
C PHE A 111 -2.18 -6.01 -5.97
N GLU A 112 -0.97 -5.95 -6.54
CA GLU A 112 -0.40 -4.74 -7.15
C GLU A 112 -1.18 -4.27 -8.39
N ILE A 113 -1.66 -5.18 -9.24
CA ILE A 113 -2.56 -4.81 -10.36
C ILE A 113 -3.83 -4.14 -9.85
N GLY A 114 -4.40 -4.63 -8.75
CA GLY A 114 -5.58 -4.04 -8.12
C GLY A 114 -5.34 -2.60 -7.67
N TYR A 115 -4.16 -2.32 -7.09
CA TYR A 115 -3.73 -0.96 -6.77
C TYR A 115 -3.65 -0.08 -8.03
N VAL A 116 -2.93 -0.53 -9.06
CA VAL A 116 -2.80 0.23 -10.33
C VAL A 116 -4.16 0.50 -10.96
N GLN A 117 -5.08 -0.46 -10.93
CA GLN A 117 -6.45 -0.27 -11.43
C GLN A 117 -7.20 0.80 -10.63
N GLY A 118 -7.07 0.81 -9.30
CA GLY A 118 -7.65 1.85 -8.44
C GLY A 118 -7.15 3.25 -8.81
N GLU A 119 -5.82 3.42 -8.82
CA GLU A 119 -5.16 4.70 -9.10
C GLU A 119 -5.39 5.21 -10.53
N THR A 120 -5.71 4.32 -11.48
CA THR A 120 -6.01 4.67 -12.87
C THR A 120 -7.50 4.82 -13.16
N GLY A 121 -8.34 4.95 -12.12
CA GLY A 121 -9.77 5.27 -12.25
C GLY A 121 -10.69 4.06 -12.43
N HIS A 122 -10.18 2.83 -12.29
CA HIS A 122 -10.97 1.59 -12.37
C HIS A 122 -11.27 1.05 -10.96
N SER A 123 -11.73 1.90 -10.05
CA SER A 123 -11.85 1.62 -8.60
C SER A 123 -12.58 0.31 -8.27
N VAL A 124 -13.73 0.03 -8.89
CA VAL A 124 -14.50 -1.21 -8.66
C VAL A 124 -13.71 -2.44 -9.12
N LYS A 125 -13.09 -2.38 -10.30
CA LYS A 125 -12.27 -3.47 -10.84
C LYS A 125 -11.03 -3.69 -9.97
N GLY A 126 -10.38 -2.61 -9.54
CA GLY A 126 -9.25 -2.63 -8.63
C GLY A 126 -9.60 -3.31 -7.31
N ALA A 127 -10.69 -2.90 -6.68
CA ALA A 127 -11.18 -3.50 -5.44
C ALA A 127 -11.48 -5.01 -5.58
N MET A 128 -12.10 -5.42 -6.69
CA MET A 128 -12.36 -6.84 -6.99
C MET A 128 -11.07 -7.63 -7.19
N THR A 129 -10.11 -7.08 -7.93
CA THR A 129 -8.80 -7.71 -8.17
C THR A 129 -8.01 -7.86 -6.87
N THR A 130 -7.91 -6.79 -6.06
CA THR A 130 -7.24 -6.81 -4.75
C THR A 130 -7.91 -7.80 -3.80
N ARG A 131 -9.26 -7.84 -3.75
CA ARG A 131 -9.99 -8.82 -2.94
C ARG A 131 -9.64 -10.25 -3.30
N SER A 132 -9.67 -10.56 -4.60
CA SER A 132 -9.40 -11.93 -5.06
C SER A 132 -7.93 -12.32 -4.84
N ALA A 133 -7.00 -11.37 -4.95
CA ALA A 133 -5.60 -11.57 -4.59
C ALA A 133 -5.43 -11.79 -3.08
N ALA A 134 -6.04 -10.95 -2.25
CA ALA A 134 -5.94 -11.01 -0.80
C ALA A 134 -6.40 -12.36 -0.25
N LYS A 135 -7.51 -12.90 -0.78
CA LYS A 135 -8.03 -14.22 -0.38
C LYS A 135 -7.06 -15.37 -0.59
N ALA A 136 -6.14 -15.28 -1.56
CA ALA A 136 -5.13 -16.31 -1.74
C ALA A 136 -4.10 -16.37 -0.60
N PHE A 137 -4.02 -15.32 0.23
CA PHE A 137 -3.16 -15.27 1.41
C PHE A 137 -3.88 -15.66 2.73
N GLU A 138 -5.20 -15.82 2.71
CA GLU A 138 -6.06 -15.95 3.91
C GLU A 138 -5.62 -17.11 4.82
N ASP A 139 -5.38 -18.28 4.24
CA ASP A 139 -5.04 -19.50 4.98
C ASP A 139 -3.52 -19.74 5.11
N SER A 140 -2.69 -18.80 4.65
CA SER A 140 -1.24 -18.97 4.69
C SER A 140 -0.71 -18.89 6.13
N LYS A 141 0.23 -19.79 6.46
CA LYS A 141 0.95 -19.76 7.75
C LYS A 141 2.09 -18.74 7.76
N GLU A 142 2.51 -18.26 6.59
CA GLU A 142 3.63 -17.31 6.46
C GLU A 142 3.22 -15.91 6.93
N LEU A 143 4.07 -15.30 7.76
CA LEU A 143 3.78 -14.00 8.35
C LEU A 143 3.55 -12.90 7.30
N GLU A 144 4.34 -12.89 6.22
CA GLU A 144 4.22 -11.87 5.17
C GLU A 144 2.95 -12.05 4.34
N ALA A 145 2.55 -13.29 4.05
CA ALA A 145 1.28 -13.59 3.39
C ALA A 145 0.11 -13.14 4.27
N ARG A 146 0.12 -13.51 5.56
CA ARG A 146 -0.88 -13.04 6.54
C ARG A 146 -0.94 -11.52 6.63
N ALA A 147 0.20 -10.84 6.49
CA ALA A 147 0.26 -9.38 6.47
C ALA A 147 -0.40 -8.79 5.22
N PHE A 148 -0.20 -9.37 4.02
CA PHE A 148 -0.95 -8.97 2.83
C PHE A 148 -2.46 -9.16 2.99
N PHE A 149 -2.89 -10.29 3.57
CA PHE A 149 -4.30 -10.51 3.90
C PHE A 149 -4.82 -9.46 4.89
N ALA A 150 -4.07 -9.17 5.95
CA ALA A 150 -4.44 -8.23 7.00
C ALA A 150 -4.72 -6.82 6.47
N ILE A 151 -4.00 -6.35 5.44
CA ILE A 151 -4.26 -5.06 4.77
C ILE A 151 -5.73 -5.01 4.30
N TYR A 152 -6.16 -6.05 3.58
CA TYR A 152 -7.51 -6.13 3.02
C TYR A 152 -8.56 -6.42 4.10
N ALA A 153 -8.30 -7.42 4.95
CA ALA A 153 -9.26 -7.90 5.94
C ALA A 153 -9.64 -6.83 6.96
N TYR A 154 -8.71 -5.94 7.34
CA TYR A 154 -8.99 -4.81 8.21
C TYR A 154 -10.13 -3.91 7.69
N TYR A 155 -10.08 -3.52 6.41
CA TYR A 155 -11.10 -2.64 5.83
C TYR A 155 -12.44 -3.36 5.61
N ILE A 156 -12.40 -4.67 5.37
CA ILE A 156 -13.60 -5.50 5.30
C ILE A 156 -14.27 -5.59 6.67
N ASP A 157 -13.52 -5.81 7.75
CA ASP A 157 -14.08 -5.84 9.10
C ASP A 157 -14.60 -4.47 9.53
N LYS A 158 -13.88 -3.39 9.19
CA LYS A 158 -14.36 -2.02 9.40
C LYS A 158 -15.71 -1.78 8.70
N SER A 159 -15.82 -2.14 7.42
CA SER A 159 -17.02 -1.88 6.59
C SER A 159 -18.25 -2.68 7.02
N PHE A 160 -18.05 -3.86 7.61
CA PHE A 160 -19.13 -4.75 8.06
C PHE A 160 -19.22 -4.85 9.59
N SER A 161 -18.61 -3.91 10.33
CA SER A 161 -18.61 -3.88 11.80
C SER A 161 -20.01 -3.73 12.42
N TRP A 162 -20.98 -3.26 11.65
CA TRP A 162 -22.39 -3.14 12.05
C TRP A 162 -23.17 -4.47 11.99
N VAL A 163 -22.59 -5.54 11.41
CA VAL A 163 -23.28 -6.83 11.24
C VAL A 163 -23.18 -7.64 12.54
N PRO A 164 -24.31 -7.99 13.20
CA PRO A 164 -24.34 -8.49 14.59
C PRO A 164 -23.71 -9.89 14.83
N PHE A 165 -23.25 -10.59 13.79
CA PHE A 165 -22.64 -11.92 13.89
C PHE A 165 -21.25 -11.99 13.26
N LYS A 166 -20.69 -10.84 12.89
CA LYS A 166 -19.35 -10.77 12.33
C LYS A 166 -18.35 -10.42 13.43
N SER A 167 -17.38 -11.30 13.66
CA SER A 167 -16.26 -11.01 14.56
C SER A 167 -15.43 -9.84 14.02
N ASP A 168 -14.96 -8.98 14.93
CA ASP A 168 -14.05 -7.89 14.60
C ASP A 168 -12.61 -8.31 14.93
N ASN A 169 -11.86 -8.69 13.90
CA ASN A 169 -10.48 -9.15 14.06
C ASN A 169 -9.45 -8.05 13.79
N ARG A 170 -9.88 -6.78 13.74
CA ARG A 170 -8.99 -5.65 13.38
C ARG A 170 -7.77 -5.53 14.29
N ALA A 171 -7.90 -5.83 15.59
CA ALA A 171 -6.77 -5.81 16.50
C ALA A 171 -5.70 -6.85 16.15
N GLU A 172 -6.11 -8.04 15.70
CA GLU A 172 -5.20 -9.08 15.22
C GLU A 172 -4.49 -8.65 13.94
N TYR A 173 -5.23 -8.10 12.97
CA TYR A 173 -4.65 -7.60 11.71
C TYR A 173 -3.59 -6.52 11.94
N LEU A 174 -3.83 -5.59 12.87
CA LEU A 174 -2.83 -4.60 13.27
C LEU A 174 -1.57 -5.24 13.88
N SER A 175 -1.75 -6.27 14.72
CA SER A 175 -0.64 -7.01 15.33
C SER A 175 0.20 -7.78 14.30
N VAL A 176 -0.45 -8.41 13.32
CA VAL A 176 0.21 -9.10 12.20
C VAL A 176 1.02 -8.12 11.37
N LEU A 177 0.44 -6.98 10.99
CA LEU A 177 1.12 -5.93 10.23
C LEU A 177 2.31 -5.34 11.02
N ASP A 178 2.14 -5.08 12.31
CA ASP A 178 3.22 -4.58 13.16
C ASP A 178 4.38 -5.57 13.22
N SER A 179 4.09 -6.85 13.43
CA SER A 179 5.08 -7.93 13.47
C SER A 179 5.81 -8.05 12.13
N ALA A 180 5.06 -8.13 11.02
CA ALA A 180 5.63 -8.27 9.68
C ALA A 180 6.48 -7.06 9.28
N SER A 181 6.05 -5.84 9.59
CA SER A 181 6.81 -4.62 9.30
C SER A 181 8.13 -4.50 10.07
N LYS A 182 8.27 -5.19 11.21
CA LYS A 182 9.52 -5.22 11.99
C LYS A 182 10.52 -6.22 11.43
N VAL A 183 10.05 -7.38 10.98
CA VAL A 183 10.92 -8.51 10.61
C VAL A 183 11.18 -8.63 9.12
N SER A 184 10.28 -8.14 8.27
CA SER A 184 10.43 -8.28 6.82
C SER A 184 11.60 -7.43 6.30
N GLY A 185 12.53 -8.07 5.58
CA GLY A 185 13.52 -7.37 4.77
C GLY A 185 12.89 -6.73 3.52
N ARG A 186 11.89 -7.41 2.95
CA ARG A 186 11.38 -7.24 1.58
C ARG A 186 10.16 -6.35 1.45
N PHE A 187 9.28 -6.40 2.44
CA PHE A 187 7.93 -5.83 2.37
C PHE A 187 7.61 -4.91 3.54
N TRP A 188 8.58 -4.62 4.40
CA TRP A 188 8.33 -3.78 5.56
C TRP A 188 7.66 -2.43 5.26
N PRO A 189 7.95 -1.70 4.16
CA PRO A 189 7.27 -0.43 3.88
C PRO A 189 5.80 -0.66 3.49
N LEU A 190 5.52 -1.78 2.81
CA LEU A 190 4.18 -2.19 2.39
C LEU A 190 3.31 -2.65 3.56
N PHE A 191 3.91 -3.08 4.67
CA PHE A 191 3.17 -3.40 5.91
C PHE A 191 3.09 -2.22 6.86
N LEU A 192 4.18 -1.44 7.00
CA LEU A 192 4.24 -0.29 7.89
C LEU A 192 3.29 0.82 7.46
N THR A 193 3.25 1.12 6.16
CA THR A 193 2.48 2.27 5.66
C THR A 193 0.97 2.09 5.88
N PRO A 194 0.34 0.96 5.48
CA PRO A 194 -1.05 0.70 5.83
C PRO A 194 -1.28 0.69 7.33
N LEU A 195 -0.38 0.11 8.13
CA LEU A 195 -0.51 0.11 9.59
C LEU A 195 -0.61 1.55 10.15
N VAL A 196 0.22 2.49 9.66
CA VAL A 196 0.12 3.90 10.05
C VAL A 196 -1.26 4.48 9.69
N TRP A 197 -1.72 4.26 8.47
CA TRP A 197 -3.02 4.79 8.02
C TRP A 197 -4.21 4.15 8.73
N MET A 198 -4.10 2.88 9.14
CA MET A 198 -5.13 2.24 9.95
C MET A 198 -5.19 2.80 11.37
N HIS A 199 -4.06 3.19 11.96
CA HIS A 199 -4.05 3.95 13.22
C HIS A 199 -4.59 5.37 13.03
N TYR A 200 -4.28 6.04 11.91
CA TYR A 200 -4.86 7.33 11.55
C TYR A 200 -6.40 7.26 11.46
N ASP A 201 -6.93 6.23 10.81
CA ASP A 201 -8.36 5.95 10.70
C ASP A 201 -9.05 5.73 12.05
N LYS A 202 -8.30 5.25 13.05
CA LYS A 202 -8.76 5.06 14.44
C LYS A 202 -8.56 6.32 15.29
N GLU A 203 -8.10 7.40 14.69
CA GLU A 203 -7.71 8.63 15.36
C GLU A 203 -6.56 8.48 16.38
N ASP A 204 -5.82 7.37 16.30
CA ASP A 204 -4.65 7.09 17.13
C ASP A 204 -3.38 7.65 16.47
N TYR A 205 -3.34 8.97 16.34
CA TYR A 205 -2.24 9.68 15.70
C TYR A 205 -0.92 9.57 16.46
N ALA A 206 -0.98 9.33 17.78
CA ALA A 206 0.21 9.12 18.59
C ALA A 206 0.93 7.83 18.22
N THR A 207 0.19 6.73 18.00
CA THR A 207 0.79 5.49 17.49
C THR A 207 1.22 5.64 16.03
N GLY A 208 0.39 6.27 15.20
CA GLY A 208 0.76 6.58 13.81
C GLY A 208 2.08 7.35 13.71
N LEU A 209 2.29 8.34 14.58
CA LEU A 209 3.54 9.12 14.66
C LEU A 209 4.74 8.24 15.03
N LYS A 210 4.62 7.40 16.07
CA LYS A 210 5.68 6.47 16.48
C LYS A 210 6.06 5.50 15.36
N LEU A 211 5.06 5.02 14.62
CA LEU A 211 5.27 4.11 13.48
C LEU A 211 5.97 4.81 12.31
N ALA A 212 5.60 6.05 12.00
CA ALA A 212 6.28 6.86 11.00
C ALA A 212 7.75 7.12 11.39
N GLU A 213 8.01 7.41 12.66
CA GLU A 213 9.36 7.58 13.19
C GLU A 213 10.18 6.29 13.14
N ARG A 214 9.57 5.12 13.38
CA ARG A 214 10.21 3.81 13.15
C ARG A 214 10.59 3.61 11.68
N GLY A 215 9.72 3.99 10.75
CA GLY A 215 10.03 3.96 9.32
C GLY A 215 11.22 4.85 8.96
N LEU A 216 11.26 6.07 9.51
CA LEU A 216 12.36 7.02 9.33
C LEU A 216 13.67 6.57 9.98
N ALA A 217 13.62 5.79 11.06
CA ALA A 217 14.83 5.20 11.65
C ALA A 217 15.48 4.17 10.69
N ARG A 218 14.69 3.46 9.87
CA ARG A 218 15.19 2.50 8.87
C ARG A 218 15.51 3.14 7.52
N ALA A 219 14.76 4.17 7.13
CA ALA A 219 14.99 4.93 5.90
C ALA A 219 15.06 6.45 6.20
N PRO A 220 16.19 6.95 6.74
CA PRO A 220 16.33 8.35 7.06
C PRO A 220 16.13 9.24 5.83
N GLY A 221 15.34 10.29 5.99
CA GLY A 221 15.06 11.24 4.90
C GLY A 221 14.11 10.74 3.82
N ASN A 222 13.46 9.58 3.99
CA ASN A 222 12.44 9.14 3.04
C ASN A 222 11.27 10.15 3.00
N PRO A 223 11.01 10.82 1.86
CA PRO A 223 10.04 11.92 1.77
C PRO A 223 8.60 11.49 2.07
N VAL A 224 8.21 10.28 1.67
CA VAL A 224 6.87 9.75 1.94
C VAL A 224 6.67 9.55 3.44
N MET A 225 7.65 8.95 4.13
CA MET A 225 7.59 8.77 5.59
C MET A 225 7.63 10.11 6.35
N LEU A 226 8.35 11.12 5.83
CA LEU A 226 8.33 12.48 6.38
C LEU A 226 6.94 13.12 6.24
N GLN A 227 6.30 13.01 5.08
CA GLN A 227 4.93 13.51 4.91
C GLN A 227 3.94 12.78 5.82
N ILE A 228 4.04 11.46 5.95
CA ILE A 228 3.23 10.67 6.89
C ILE A 228 3.42 11.18 8.32
N LYS A 229 4.67 11.43 8.75
CA LYS A 229 4.96 12.04 10.07
C LYS A 229 4.26 13.39 10.21
N ALA A 230 4.33 14.24 9.20
CA ALA A 230 3.69 15.57 9.21
C ALA A 230 2.16 15.49 9.30
N ASP A 231 1.53 14.53 8.61
CA ASP A 231 0.10 14.25 8.72
C ASP A 231 -0.30 13.90 10.17
N MET A 232 0.48 13.06 10.86
CA MET A 232 0.22 12.73 12.26
C MET A 232 0.39 13.94 13.18
N LEU A 233 1.46 14.72 12.97
CA LEU A 233 1.72 15.95 13.73
C LEU A 233 0.61 16.98 13.56
N TYR A 234 0.10 17.14 12.34
CA TYR A 234 -1.04 18.01 12.04
C TYR A 234 -2.28 17.59 12.84
N ARG A 235 -2.63 16.29 12.83
CA ARG A 235 -3.79 15.79 13.59
C ARG A 235 -3.61 15.92 15.10
N LEU A 236 -2.37 15.88 15.59
CA LEU A 236 -2.01 16.18 16.99
C LEU A 236 -1.94 17.69 17.29
N LYS A 237 -2.36 18.55 16.35
CA LYS A 237 -2.32 20.03 16.46
C LYS A 237 -0.92 20.61 16.67
N ARG A 238 0.13 19.86 16.33
CA ARG A 238 1.53 20.31 16.33
C ARG A 238 1.85 21.01 15.02
N TYR A 239 1.13 22.11 14.75
CA TYR A 239 1.07 22.75 13.44
C TYR A 239 2.40 23.28 12.95
N ASP A 240 3.25 23.80 13.84
CA ASP A 240 4.56 24.35 13.45
C ASP A 240 5.52 23.26 12.96
N GLU A 241 5.51 22.11 13.63
CA GLU A 241 6.34 20.98 13.23
C GLU A 241 5.83 20.34 11.94
N ALA A 242 4.51 20.21 11.79
CA ALA A 242 3.91 19.72 10.55
C ALA A 242 4.19 20.65 9.37
N ALA A 243 4.01 21.97 9.55
CA ALA A 243 4.27 22.97 8.52
C ALA A 243 5.74 22.92 8.07
N ARG A 244 6.69 22.93 9.02
CA ARG A 244 8.12 22.87 8.70
C ARG A 244 8.45 21.66 7.81
N ILE A 245 7.95 20.47 8.15
CA ILE A 245 8.20 19.27 7.35
C ILE A 245 7.61 19.40 5.94
N TYR A 246 6.40 19.94 5.79
CA TYR A 246 5.82 20.12 4.46
C TYR A 246 6.47 21.24 3.65
N GLU A 247 6.97 22.30 4.28
CA GLU A 247 7.75 23.36 3.62
C GLU A 247 9.06 22.77 3.07
N GLU A 248 9.79 22.02 3.89
CA GLU A 248 11.00 21.28 3.48
C GLU A 248 10.68 20.25 2.38
N SER A 249 9.57 19.52 2.52
CA SER A 249 9.10 18.54 1.53
C SER A 249 8.77 19.21 0.19
N ALA A 250 8.04 20.32 0.20
CA ALA A 250 7.71 21.07 -0.99
C ALA A 250 8.96 21.58 -1.70
N ALA A 251 9.93 22.14 -0.96
CA ALA A 251 11.20 22.60 -1.53
C ALA A 251 11.98 21.43 -2.17
N ALA A 252 12.13 20.32 -1.44
CA ALA A 252 12.86 19.14 -1.92
C ALA A 252 12.20 18.50 -3.15
N TYR A 253 10.87 18.43 -3.19
CA TYR A 253 10.15 17.92 -4.36
C TYR A 253 10.27 18.85 -5.57
N LEU A 254 10.20 20.15 -5.36
CA LEU A 254 10.35 21.12 -6.43
C LEU A 254 11.74 21.04 -7.07
N GLU A 255 12.79 20.87 -6.27
CA GLU A 255 14.16 20.67 -6.74
C GLU A 255 14.32 19.32 -7.48
N ARG A 256 13.86 18.23 -6.87
CA ARG A 256 14.13 16.87 -7.36
C ARG A 256 13.22 16.41 -8.50
N THR A 257 11.98 16.87 -8.50
CA THR A 257 10.90 16.39 -9.39
C THR A 257 10.08 17.50 -10.04
N GLY A 258 10.35 18.77 -9.71
CA GLY A 258 9.48 19.88 -10.09
C GLY A 258 8.14 19.85 -9.36
N ALA A 259 7.15 20.52 -9.94
CA ALA A 259 5.78 20.59 -9.41
C ALA A 259 4.99 19.28 -9.65
N SER A 260 5.49 18.18 -9.06
CA SER A 260 4.92 16.84 -9.09
C SER A 260 3.67 16.70 -8.22
N ILE A 261 3.01 15.53 -8.26
CA ILE A 261 1.86 15.23 -7.41
C ILE A 261 2.20 15.43 -5.92
N ARG A 262 3.39 14.99 -5.47
CA ARG A 262 3.79 15.13 -4.06
C ARG A 262 4.18 16.54 -3.66
N TYR A 263 4.69 17.34 -4.59
CA TYR A 263 4.82 18.78 -4.38
C TYR A 263 3.44 19.40 -4.11
N TRP A 264 2.45 19.13 -4.97
CA TRP A 264 1.10 19.67 -4.79
C TRP A 264 0.40 19.15 -3.53
N CYS A 265 0.62 17.89 -3.15
CA CYS A 265 0.18 17.38 -1.85
C CYS A 265 0.77 18.20 -0.69
N SER A 266 2.04 18.61 -0.78
CA SER A 266 2.66 19.45 0.26
C SER A 266 2.03 20.85 0.29
N VAL A 267 1.80 21.47 -0.88
CA VAL A 267 1.13 22.77 -0.99
C VAL A 267 -0.27 22.73 -0.37
N LEU A 268 -1.09 21.74 -0.76
CA LEU A 268 -2.45 21.54 -0.25
C LEU A 268 -2.47 21.31 1.27
N ASN A 269 -1.51 20.55 1.79
CA ASN A 269 -1.33 20.36 3.23
C ASN A 269 -0.97 21.65 3.96
N LEU A 270 -0.07 22.47 3.40
CA LEU A 270 0.32 23.73 4.00
C LEU A 270 -0.85 24.72 4.08
N ILE A 271 -1.73 24.74 3.07
CA ILE A 271 -2.96 25.55 3.11
C ILE A 271 -3.79 25.21 4.35
N ARG A 272 -4.15 23.92 4.55
CA ARG A 272 -4.95 23.52 5.73
C ARG A 272 -4.22 23.72 7.05
N ILE A 273 -2.91 23.43 7.11
CA ILE A 273 -2.11 23.56 8.34
C ILE A 273 -2.04 25.03 8.77
N HIS A 274 -1.70 25.95 7.85
CA HIS A 274 -1.63 27.36 8.19
C HIS A 274 -3.00 27.94 8.52
N ASN A 275 -4.06 27.51 7.83
CA ASN A 275 -5.42 27.90 8.16
C ASN A 275 -5.79 27.52 9.61
N ASP A 276 -5.54 26.28 10.01
CA ASP A 276 -5.92 25.77 11.33
C ASP A 276 -5.06 26.31 12.47
N ALA A 277 -3.84 26.72 12.14
CA ALA A 277 -2.99 27.47 13.06
C ALA A 277 -3.35 28.96 13.15
N GLY A 278 -4.41 29.43 12.46
CA GLY A 278 -4.83 30.84 12.46
C GLY A 278 -3.97 31.76 11.59
N ARG A 279 -3.05 31.21 10.78
CA ARG A 279 -2.11 31.96 9.93
C ARG A 279 -2.68 32.18 8.54
N LYS A 280 -3.77 32.97 8.46
CA LYS A 280 -4.55 33.18 7.23
C LYS A 280 -3.73 33.71 6.05
N GLU A 281 -2.81 34.65 6.29
CA GLU A 281 -1.96 35.21 5.25
C GLU A 281 -1.06 34.14 4.61
N LYS A 282 -0.37 33.34 5.43
CA LYS A 282 0.43 32.20 4.94
C LYS A 282 -0.42 31.17 4.19
N ALA A 283 -1.62 30.86 4.68
CA ALA A 283 -2.53 29.95 3.99
C ALA A 283 -2.89 30.49 2.59
N ALA A 284 -3.15 31.80 2.47
CA ALA A 284 -3.44 32.45 1.20
C ALA A 284 -2.22 32.45 0.24
N GLU A 285 -1.00 32.67 0.76
CA GLU A 285 0.24 32.56 -0.04
C GLU A 285 0.42 31.17 -0.65
N TRP A 286 0.15 30.11 0.11
CA TRP A 286 0.19 28.75 -0.40
C TRP A 286 -0.95 28.47 -1.39
N ARG A 287 -2.16 28.98 -1.11
CA ARG A 287 -3.33 28.83 -2.00
C ARG A 287 -3.10 29.49 -3.36
N ALA A 288 -2.44 30.65 -3.42
CA ALA A 288 -2.12 31.32 -4.67
C ALA A 288 -1.25 30.47 -5.62
N LYS A 289 -0.53 29.46 -5.12
CA LYS A 289 0.25 28.54 -5.97
C LYS A 289 -0.63 27.62 -6.82
N LEU A 290 -1.90 27.43 -6.44
CA LEU A 290 -2.84 26.57 -7.17
C LEU A 290 -3.30 27.19 -8.51
N ASP A 291 -3.00 28.46 -8.77
CA ASP A 291 -3.23 29.09 -10.08
C ASP A 291 -2.24 28.60 -11.15
N ASN A 292 -1.24 27.80 -10.76
CA ASN A 292 -0.28 27.22 -11.69
C ASN A 292 -0.97 26.21 -12.63
N PRO A 293 -0.83 26.33 -13.98
CA PRO A 293 -1.40 25.38 -14.93
C PRO A 293 -0.97 23.92 -14.69
N LYS A 294 0.21 23.70 -14.12
CA LYS A 294 0.69 22.34 -13.76
C LYS A 294 -0.16 21.70 -12.66
N TYR A 295 -0.69 22.48 -11.71
CA TYR A 295 -1.62 21.97 -10.71
C TYR A 295 -2.91 21.49 -11.38
N ARG A 296 -3.51 22.32 -12.23
CA ARG A 296 -4.76 22.00 -12.94
C ARG A 296 -4.67 20.71 -13.76
N ALA A 297 -3.52 20.46 -14.40
CA ALA A 297 -3.27 19.22 -15.14
C ALA A 297 -3.21 17.96 -14.24
N LEU A 298 -2.86 18.12 -12.96
CA LEU A 298 -2.67 17.04 -11.99
C LEU A 298 -3.79 16.95 -10.95
N GLU A 299 -4.74 17.88 -10.93
CA GLU A 299 -5.80 17.98 -9.93
C GLU A 299 -6.58 16.68 -9.75
N LYS A 300 -6.93 15.99 -10.85
CA LYS A 300 -7.63 14.69 -10.83
C LYS A 300 -6.82 13.53 -10.22
N TRP A 301 -5.52 13.70 -10.06
CA TRP A 301 -4.62 12.73 -9.45
C TRP A 301 -4.32 13.05 -7.98
N MET A 302 -4.89 14.13 -7.43
CA MET A 302 -4.72 14.46 -6.02
C MET A 302 -5.46 13.43 -5.15
N PRO A 303 -4.95 13.12 -3.94
CA PRO A 303 -5.62 12.21 -3.02
C PRO A 303 -7.04 12.70 -2.70
N GLY A 304 -8.05 11.89 -2.99
CA GLY A 304 -9.46 12.26 -2.81
C GLY A 304 -9.78 12.72 -1.40
N SER A 305 -9.25 12.05 -0.38
CA SER A 305 -9.46 12.42 1.03
C SER A 305 -8.92 13.81 1.39
N LEU A 306 -7.81 14.25 0.77
CA LEU A 306 -7.27 15.60 0.97
C LEU A 306 -8.11 16.64 0.25
N MET A 307 -8.51 16.34 -0.99
CA MET A 307 -9.35 17.24 -1.80
C MET A 307 -10.73 17.43 -1.16
N ASP A 308 -11.35 16.35 -0.68
CA ASP A 308 -12.65 16.39 -0.01
C ASP A 308 -12.61 17.23 1.27
N ASP A 309 -11.55 17.09 2.09
CA ASP A 309 -11.36 17.92 3.28
C ASP A 309 -11.25 19.40 2.93
N LEU A 310 -10.39 19.75 1.96
CA LEU A 310 -10.17 21.14 1.55
C LEU A 310 -11.42 21.77 0.95
N ASN A 311 -12.13 21.04 0.07
CA ASN A 311 -13.37 21.51 -0.56
C ASN A 311 -14.50 21.69 0.47
N LYS A 312 -14.69 20.73 1.38
CA LYS A 312 -15.72 20.82 2.44
C LYS A 312 -15.53 22.04 3.36
N ARG A 313 -14.31 22.58 3.39
CA ARG A 313 -13.90 23.69 4.27
C ARG A 313 -13.64 24.98 3.49
N ASP A 314 -13.96 25.01 2.20
CA ASP A 314 -13.77 26.15 1.29
C ASP A 314 -12.31 26.67 1.23
N LEU A 315 -11.34 25.77 1.41
CA LEU A 315 -9.91 26.10 1.47
C LEU A 315 -9.21 26.15 0.10
N ILE A 316 -9.83 25.64 -0.94
CA ILE A 316 -9.35 25.68 -2.33
C ILE A 316 -10.47 26.09 -3.29
#